data_AF-A0A5D4FYR8-F1
#
_entry.id   AF-A0A5D4FYR8-F1
#
_cell.length_a   1.000
_cell.length_b   1.000
_cell.length_c   1.000
_cell.angle_alpha   90.00
_cell.angle_beta   90.00
_cell.angle_gamma   90.00
#
_symmetry.space_group_name_H-M   'P 1'
#
loop_
_entity.id
_entity.type
_entity.pdbx_description
1 polymer ?
#
loop_
_entity_poly.entity_id
_entity_poly.type
_entity_poly.pdbx_seq_one_letter_code
_entity_poly.pdbx_strand_id
1 'polypeptide(L)'
;MACGIVGSFIVLRGMALIGDAISHAVLPGVAASYLLGTNLFLGAVVAGLLATLAIGLISERSTVKNDSAIGIVFSTFFAIGVLLMAKAQTATDLTEILFGNVLTVQDADRNLSIGIAAAVLILTLVFYKELKLSTFDPVMAQSAGVPVRAIHYGLMVVLTLVTVISLQTVGVILVVSLLITPASAAYLLTNRLGVMIGLSVAISALSSVVGLFLSYSYNVSSGVTIVLTASALFLLAFLFAPGKGLIARSLGNKPLAALLALLVGGALVFGAVTFSTEEKADGEQLNVVTTFTLLTDLVEEIGGEAVNVHNLVPTGTDPHDYDPLPADLDATSDADLLFYNGLNLEGGEHGWLAKLKNTAGLDDSQMVETTKGVEPKYLKDEKGNQEINPHAFLDPTVGIAMAENVTAALAEALPERADQIEEKGAEYKAMLESIDADYREQIGALPKEDRVLVASEHAFQYMVDTYGMEQLYIWQIDTDENGSPAQIGHLVRQLKDKRPKHLFVESNVDTRPMKTVSKEAGIPIFDEPLHSDELGKPGTVAGTYEDFLRSNLKTMIAGLKR
;
A
#
# COMPACT_ATOMS: atom_id res chain seq x y z
N MET A 1 -17.62 -8.88 -10.09
CA MET A 1 -18.98 -9.05 -10.64
C MET A 1 -19.81 -7.77 -10.58
N ALA A 2 -19.98 -7.15 -9.40
CA ALA A 2 -20.79 -5.94 -9.23
C ALA A 2 -20.38 -4.80 -10.19
N CYS A 3 -19.07 -4.55 -10.35
CA CYS A 3 -18.54 -3.56 -11.29
C CYS A 3 -18.96 -3.82 -12.74
N GLY A 4 -18.95 -5.08 -13.20
CA GLY A 4 -19.36 -5.43 -14.56
C GLY A 4 -20.85 -5.19 -14.82
N ILE A 5 -21.71 -5.40 -13.82
CA ILE A 5 -23.16 -5.14 -13.89
C ILE A 5 -23.42 -3.64 -13.96
N VAL A 6 -22.93 -2.89 -12.97
CA VAL A 6 -23.16 -1.44 -12.87
C VAL A 6 -22.49 -0.72 -14.04
N GLY A 7 -21.25 -1.08 -14.36
CA GLY A 7 -20.47 -0.56 -15.47
C GLY A 7 -21.19 -0.64 -16.80
N SER A 8 -21.97 -1.70 -17.04
CA SER A 8 -22.75 -1.83 -18.29
C SER A 8 -23.76 -0.69 -18.47
N PHE A 9 -24.43 -0.25 -17.40
CA PHE A 9 -25.36 0.87 -17.46
C PHE A 9 -24.65 2.21 -17.52
N ILE A 10 -23.55 2.37 -16.77
CA ILE A 10 -22.77 3.60 -16.71
C ILE A 10 -22.12 3.92 -18.07
N VAL A 11 -21.54 2.91 -18.73
CA VAL A 11 -20.97 3.06 -20.09
C VAL A 11 -22.05 3.43 -21.10
N LEU A 12 -23.21 2.76 -21.08
CA LEU A 12 -24.31 3.07 -22.01
C LEU A 12 -24.89 4.47 -21.85
N ARG A 13 -24.84 5.02 -20.63
CA ARG A 13 -25.28 6.38 -20.32
C ARG A 13 -24.21 7.44 -20.61
N GLY A 14 -23.03 7.05 -21.07
CA GLY A 14 -21.93 7.98 -21.35
C GLY A 14 -21.32 8.61 -20.10
N MET A 15 -21.35 7.88 -18.98
CA MET A 15 -20.94 8.37 -17.65
C MET A 15 -19.72 7.63 -17.09
N ALA A 16 -18.86 7.09 -17.97
CA ALA A 16 -17.77 6.17 -17.59
C ALA A 16 -16.83 6.73 -16.50
N LEU A 17 -16.57 8.04 -16.50
CA LEU A 17 -15.66 8.69 -15.54
C LEU A 17 -16.28 8.98 -14.16
N ILE A 18 -17.58 8.71 -13.95
CA ILE A 18 -18.21 8.97 -12.64
C ILE A 18 -17.62 8.08 -11.55
N GLY A 19 -17.31 6.81 -11.85
CA GLY A 19 -16.72 5.89 -10.86
C GLY A 19 -15.38 6.40 -10.33
N ASP A 20 -14.51 6.87 -11.22
CA ASP A 20 -13.21 7.46 -10.88
C ASP A 20 -13.35 8.72 -10.01
N ALA A 21 -14.25 9.62 -10.41
CA ALA A 21 -14.53 10.82 -9.63
C ALA A 21 -15.07 10.52 -8.22
N ILE A 22 -15.92 9.49 -8.08
CA ILE A 22 -16.42 9.05 -6.76
C ILE A 22 -15.27 8.53 -5.90
N SER A 23 -14.39 7.68 -6.45
CA SER A 23 -13.26 7.10 -5.72
C SER A 23 -12.40 8.16 -5.03
N HIS A 24 -12.13 9.28 -5.71
CA HIS A 24 -11.37 10.39 -5.14
C HIS A 24 -12.21 11.37 -4.31
N ALA A 25 -13.49 11.54 -4.64
CA ALA A 25 -14.39 12.40 -3.87
C ALA A 25 -14.79 11.80 -2.51
N VAL A 26 -14.43 10.54 -2.25
CA VAL A 26 -14.63 9.84 -0.97
C VAL A 26 -13.64 10.30 0.10
N LEU A 27 -12.44 10.75 -0.28
CA LEU A 27 -11.36 11.18 0.64
C LEU A 27 -11.80 12.15 1.76
N PRO A 28 -12.54 13.24 1.52
CA PRO A 28 -12.97 14.12 2.61
C PRO A 28 -13.87 13.43 3.64
N GLY A 29 -14.63 12.41 3.23
CA GLY A 29 -15.42 11.59 4.14
C GLY A 29 -14.57 10.69 5.03
N VAL A 30 -13.57 10.04 4.44
CA VAL A 30 -12.59 9.21 5.16
C VAL A 30 -11.82 10.06 6.17
N ALA A 31 -11.26 11.19 5.71
CA ALA A 31 -10.51 12.11 6.55
C ALA A 31 -11.34 12.69 7.71
N ALA A 32 -12.58 13.09 7.45
CA ALA A 32 -13.47 13.58 8.50
C ALA A 32 -13.85 12.48 9.49
N SER A 33 -14.10 11.25 9.02
CA SER A 33 -14.42 10.12 9.90
C SER A 33 -13.25 9.76 10.80
N TYR A 34 -12.02 9.81 10.28
CA TYR A 34 -10.80 9.62 11.06
C TYR A 34 -10.67 10.67 12.18
N LEU A 35 -10.77 11.96 11.84
CA LEU A 35 -10.69 13.07 12.81
C LEU A 35 -11.75 13.00 13.92
N LEU A 36 -12.91 12.38 13.63
CA LEU A 36 -14.01 12.21 14.58
C LEU A 36 -13.96 10.87 15.33
N GLY A 37 -13.03 9.96 15.01
CA GLY A 37 -12.99 8.61 15.57
C GLY A 37 -14.21 7.77 15.21
N THR A 38 -14.77 7.97 14.02
CA THR A 38 -15.96 7.25 13.51
C THR A 38 -15.59 6.27 12.41
N ASN A 39 -16.52 5.41 12.01
CA ASN A 39 -16.30 4.40 10.98
C ASN A 39 -15.95 5.03 9.62
N LEU A 40 -14.75 4.74 9.11
CA LEU A 40 -14.21 5.25 7.85
C LEU A 40 -15.08 4.92 6.63
N PHE A 41 -15.65 3.71 6.58
CA PHE A 41 -16.54 3.28 5.49
C PHE A 41 -17.81 4.14 5.46
N LEU A 42 -18.38 4.48 6.63
CA LEU A 42 -19.57 5.33 6.67
C LEU A 42 -19.26 6.75 6.19
N GLY A 43 -18.13 7.31 6.60
CA GLY A 43 -17.64 8.60 6.10
C GLY A 43 -17.48 8.60 4.58
N ALA A 44 -16.85 7.55 4.07
CA ALA A 44 -16.64 7.35 2.64
C ALA A 44 -17.96 7.32 1.84
N VAL A 45 -18.91 6.50 2.28
CA VAL A 45 -20.24 6.39 1.63
C VAL A 45 -20.96 7.74 1.65
N VAL A 46 -20.96 8.46 2.77
CA VAL A 46 -21.62 9.77 2.87
C VAL A 46 -20.99 10.77 1.91
N ALA A 47 -19.66 10.87 1.87
CA ALA A 47 -18.97 11.78 0.96
C ALA A 47 -19.22 11.42 -0.52
N GLY A 48 -19.14 10.13 -0.87
CA GLY A 48 -19.42 9.67 -2.24
C GLY A 48 -20.87 9.96 -2.68
N LEU A 49 -21.84 9.81 -1.77
CA LEU A 49 -23.24 10.14 -2.05
C LEU A 49 -23.44 11.65 -2.22
N LEU A 50 -22.81 12.47 -1.37
CA LEU A 50 -22.83 13.93 -1.51
C LEU A 50 -22.19 14.39 -2.83
N ALA A 51 -21.05 13.80 -3.20
CA ALA A 51 -20.39 14.09 -4.47
C ALA A 51 -21.30 13.73 -5.65
N THR A 52 -21.92 12.56 -5.61
CA THR A 52 -22.80 12.11 -6.69
C THR A 52 -24.06 12.96 -6.82
N LEU A 53 -24.65 13.38 -5.68
CA LEU A 53 -25.74 14.34 -5.65
C LEU A 53 -25.30 15.71 -6.21
N ALA A 54 -24.11 16.19 -5.86
CA ALA A 54 -23.57 17.44 -6.37
C ALA A 54 -23.36 17.40 -7.89
N ILE A 55 -22.78 16.31 -8.41
CA ILE A 55 -22.60 16.10 -9.86
C ILE A 55 -23.97 16.11 -10.56
N GLY A 56 -24.94 15.36 -10.05
CA GLY A 56 -26.30 15.31 -10.60
C GLY A 56 -26.98 16.69 -10.60
N LEU A 57 -26.90 17.43 -9.49
CA LEU A 57 -27.51 18.76 -9.39
C LEU A 57 -26.88 19.78 -10.34
N ILE A 58 -25.56 19.77 -10.48
CA ILE A 58 -24.85 20.67 -11.42
C ILE A 58 -25.21 20.31 -12.86
N SER A 59 -25.16 19.03 -13.21
CA SER A 59 -25.51 18.53 -14.54
C SER A 59 -26.97 18.83 -14.93
N GLU A 60 -27.92 18.67 -14.00
CA GLU A 60 -29.35 18.82 -14.30
C GLU A 60 -29.85 20.28 -14.24
N ARG A 61 -29.26 21.12 -13.37
CA ARG A 61 -29.76 22.50 -13.13
C ARG A 61 -28.92 23.59 -13.78
N SER A 62 -27.80 23.26 -14.39
CA SER A 62 -26.92 24.24 -15.04
C SER A 62 -26.68 23.89 -16.51
N THR A 63 -26.01 24.78 -17.23
CA THR A 63 -25.57 24.57 -18.61
C THR A 63 -24.21 23.86 -18.70
N VAL A 64 -23.64 23.45 -17.56
CA VAL A 64 -22.34 22.78 -17.48
C VAL A 64 -22.45 21.36 -18.03
N LYS A 65 -21.51 20.97 -18.90
CA LYS A 65 -21.44 19.61 -19.45
C LYS A 65 -21.15 18.60 -18.35
N ASN A 66 -21.66 17.37 -18.49
CA ASN A 66 -21.47 16.29 -17.52
C ASN A 66 -20.00 16.09 -17.13
N ASP A 67 -19.10 16.01 -18.11
CA ASP A 67 -17.67 15.83 -17.86
C ASP A 67 -17.06 16.99 -17.05
N SER A 68 -17.52 18.22 -17.30
CA SER A 68 -17.08 19.39 -16.55
C SER A 68 -17.65 19.41 -15.13
N ALA A 69 -18.92 19.00 -14.94
CA ALA A 69 -19.52 18.89 -13.62
C ALA A 69 -18.80 17.85 -12.75
N ILE A 70 -18.47 16.69 -13.34
CA ILE A 70 -17.66 15.64 -12.72
C ILE A 70 -16.30 16.21 -12.28
N GLY A 71 -15.58 16.86 -13.20
CA GLY A 71 -14.24 17.43 -12.90
C GLY A 71 -14.25 18.51 -11.81
N ILE A 72 -15.28 19.37 -11.76
CA ILE A 72 -15.42 20.41 -10.72
C ILE A 72 -15.63 19.79 -9.35
N VAL A 73 -16.57 18.85 -9.23
CA VAL A 73 -16.88 18.20 -7.94
C VAL A 73 -15.70 17.36 -7.47
N PHE A 74 -15.12 16.56 -8.37
CA PHE A 74 -13.89 15.79 -8.14
C PHE A 74 -12.79 16.67 -7.54
N SER A 75 -12.41 17.75 -8.23
CA SER A 75 -11.28 18.60 -7.80
C SER A 75 -11.56 19.27 -6.46
N THR A 76 -12.82 19.64 -6.22
CA THR A 76 -13.23 20.31 -4.97
C THR A 76 -13.19 19.34 -3.78
N PHE A 77 -13.80 18.16 -3.93
CA PHE A 77 -13.83 17.16 -2.85
C PHE A 77 -12.43 16.62 -2.58
N PHE A 78 -11.64 16.36 -3.63
CA PHE A 78 -10.25 15.95 -3.50
C PHE A 78 -9.43 16.98 -2.73
N ALA A 79 -9.51 18.26 -3.10
CA ALA A 79 -8.80 19.34 -2.39
C ALA A 79 -9.23 19.48 -0.91
N ILE A 80 -10.53 19.32 -0.62
CA ILE A 80 -11.02 19.31 0.77
C ILE A 80 -10.48 18.08 1.52
N GLY A 81 -10.46 16.91 0.88
CA GLY A 81 -9.92 15.67 1.45
C GLY A 81 -8.45 15.80 1.82
N VAL A 82 -7.62 16.25 0.88
CA VAL A 82 -6.20 16.52 1.11
C VAL A 82 -5.99 17.53 2.23
N LEU A 83 -6.78 18.63 2.27
CA LEU A 83 -6.70 19.61 3.35
C LEU A 83 -7.04 19.03 4.72
N LEU A 84 -8.02 18.12 4.80
CA LEU A 84 -8.40 17.45 6.04
C LEU A 84 -7.33 16.44 6.48
N MET A 85 -6.74 15.68 5.55
CA MET A 85 -5.65 14.76 5.84
C MET A 85 -4.39 15.49 6.30
N ALA A 86 -4.00 16.58 5.64
CA ALA A 86 -2.88 17.42 6.09
C ALA A 86 -3.07 17.96 7.52
N LYS A 87 -4.32 18.16 7.95
CA LYS A 87 -4.65 18.54 9.33
C LYS A 87 -4.66 17.37 10.31
N ALA A 88 -4.85 16.15 9.85
CA ALA A 88 -4.79 14.96 10.68
C ALA A 88 -3.34 14.65 11.11
N GLN A 89 -2.33 15.17 10.39
CA GLN A 89 -0.89 14.97 10.67
C GLN A 89 -0.49 13.49 10.80
N THR A 90 -1.27 12.60 10.20
CA THR A 90 -1.04 11.15 10.25
C THR A 90 -0.47 10.71 8.92
N ALA A 91 0.57 9.88 8.98
CA ALA A 91 1.28 9.28 7.85
C ALA A 91 0.52 8.15 7.14
N THR A 92 -0.82 8.05 7.27
CA THR A 92 -1.55 6.89 6.74
C THR A 92 -1.92 7.02 5.26
N ASP A 93 -1.06 6.42 4.44
CA ASP A 93 -1.29 5.65 3.20
C ASP A 93 -2.47 6.06 2.31
N LEU A 94 -2.33 7.21 1.64
CA LEU A 94 -3.11 7.45 0.41
C LEU A 94 -2.80 6.37 -0.64
N THR A 95 -1.59 5.81 -0.63
CA THR A 95 -1.12 4.74 -1.52
C THR A 95 -1.92 3.45 -1.35
N GLU A 96 -2.15 2.99 -0.11
CA GLU A 96 -2.93 1.78 0.16
C GLU A 96 -4.37 1.91 -0.37
N ILE A 97 -4.97 3.11 -0.26
CA ILE A 97 -6.29 3.41 -0.84
C ILE A 97 -6.26 3.35 -2.38
N LEU A 98 -5.18 3.82 -3.01
CA LEU A 98 -5.07 3.92 -4.47
C LEU A 98 -4.86 2.56 -5.15
N PHE A 99 -4.03 1.70 -4.56
CA PHE A 99 -3.62 0.44 -5.16
C PHE A 99 -4.38 -0.76 -4.62
N GLY A 100 -4.64 -0.82 -3.30
CA GLY A 100 -5.27 -1.95 -2.61
C GLY A 100 -4.54 -3.28 -2.82
N ASN A 101 -4.80 -4.26 -1.96
CA ASN A 101 -4.24 -5.60 -2.15
C ASN A 101 -5.34 -6.67 -2.08
N VAL A 102 -5.58 -7.33 -3.22
CA VAL A 102 -6.57 -8.40 -3.35
C VAL A 102 -6.17 -9.64 -2.52
N LEU A 103 -4.88 -9.83 -2.26
CA LEU A 103 -4.33 -10.96 -1.52
C LEU A 103 -4.60 -10.86 -0.03
N THR A 104 -4.70 -9.65 0.55
CA THR A 104 -4.81 -9.44 2.01
C THR A 104 -6.20 -8.99 2.46
N VAL A 105 -7.24 -9.26 1.64
CA VAL A 105 -8.63 -8.88 1.91
C VAL A 105 -9.17 -9.59 3.15
N GLN A 106 -9.62 -8.80 4.12
CA GLN A 106 -10.15 -9.30 5.39
C GLN A 106 -11.55 -9.93 5.24
N ASP A 107 -11.89 -10.84 6.16
CA ASP A 107 -13.17 -11.56 6.18
C ASP A 107 -14.39 -10.64 6.22
N ALA A 108 -14.32 -9.57 7.01
CA ALA A 108 -15.40 -8.58 7.11
C ALA A 108 -15.66 -7.90 5.76
N ASP A 109 -14.59 -7.46 5.09
CA ASP A 109 -14.67 -6.77 3.80
C ASP A 109 -15.07 -7.71 2.66
N ARG A 110 -14.59 -8.97 2.70
CA ARG A 110 -15.02 -10.05 1.80
C ARG A 110 -16.52 -10.29 1.91
N ASN A 111 -17.04 -10.49 3.12
CA ASN A 111 -18.46 -10.77 3.36
C ASN A 111 -19.34 -9.57 3.00
N LEU A 112 -18.91 -8.35 3.32
CA LEU A 112 -19.60 -7.12 2.94
C LEU A 112 -19.64 -6.95 1.40
N SER A 113 -18.52 -7.23 0.72
CA SER A 113 -18.44 -7.20 -0.75
C SER A 113 -19.37 -8.23 -1.40
N ILE A 114 -19.46 -9.44 -0.86
CA ILE A 114 -20.41 -10.47 -1.31
C ILE A 114 -21.85 -9.99 -1.11
N GLY A 115 -22.16 -9.42 0.06
CA GLY A 115 -23.49 -8.87 0.37
C GLY A 115 -23.91 -7.76 -0.59
N ILE A 116 -23.02 -6.80 -0.86
CA ILE A 116 -23.27 -5.71 -1.81
C ILE A 116 -23.39 -6.24 -3.24
N ALA A 117 -22.54 -7.17 -3.66
CA ALA A 117 -22.64 -7.78 -4.99
C ALA A 117 -23.98 -8.50 -5.20
N ALA A 118 -24.47 -9.22 -4.18
CA ALA A 118 -25.78 -9.85 -4.20
C ALA A 118 -26.91 -8.81 -4.26
N ALA A 119 -26.82 -7.74 -3.45
CA ALA A 119 -27.80 -6.65 -3.46
C ALA A 119 -27.86 -5.95 -4.83
N VAL A 120 -26.71 -5.65 -5.44
CA VAL A 120 -26.61 -5.06 -6.79
C VAL A 120 -27.26 -5.96 -7.83
N LEU A 121 -27.00 -7.27 -7.77
CA LEU A 121 -27.60 -8.24 -8.68
C LEU A 121 -29.12 -8.28 -8.53
N ILE A 122 -29.63 -8.37 -7.30
CA ILE A 122 -31.07 -8.39 -7.00
C ILE A 122 -31.73 -7.09 -7.48
N LEU A 123 -31.18 -5.93 -7.12
CA LEU A 123 -31.70 -4.63 -7.55
C LEU A 123 -31.71 -4.51 -9.07
N THR A 124 -30.66 -4.97 -9.75
CA THR A 124 -30.60 -4.94 -11.21
C THR A 124 -31.64 -5.84 -11.85
N LEU A 125 -31.92 -7.02 -11.28
CA LEU A 125 -32.95 -7.93 -11.77
C LEU A 125 -34.36 -7.39 -11.54
N VAL A 126 -34.63 -6.87 -10.34
CA VAL A 126 -35.94 -6.30 -9.96
C VAL A 126 -36.26 -5.07 -10.81
N PHE A 127 -35.30 -4.14 -10.95
CA PHE A 127 -35.49 -2.90 -11.70
C PHE A 127 -35.00 -2.98 -13.16
N TYR A 128 -34.84 -4.20 -13.72
CA TYR A 128 -34.26 -4.39 -15.05
C TYR A 128 -35.03 -3.64 -16.14
N LYS A 129 -36.37 -3.62 -16.05
CA LYS A 129 -37.24 -2.99 -17.05
C LYS A 129 -37.10 -1.47 -17.01
N GLU A 130 -37.08 -0.90 -15.80
CA GLU A 130 -36.96 0.52 -15.50
C GLU A 130 -35.57 1.04 -15.87
N LEU A 131 -34.51 0.31 -15.49
CA LEU A 131 -33.12 0.62 -15.85
C LEU A 131 -32.91 0.55 -17.36
N LYS A 132 -33.47 -0.46 -18.04
CA LYS A 132 -33.41 -0.57 -19.50
C LYS A 132 -34.10 0.61 -20.17
N LEU A 133 -35.36 0.88 -19.82
CA LEU A 133 -36.13 1.93 -20.48
C LEU A 133 -35.52 3.32 -20.25
N SER A 134 -35.16 3.64 -19.01
CA SER A 134 -34.54 4.94 -18.67
C SER A 134 -33.15 5.15 -19.29
N THR A 135 -32.41 4.08 -19.59
CA THR A 135 -31.06 4.17 -20.18
C THR A 135 -31.11 4.43 -21.69
N PHE A 136 -32.07 3.82 -22.40
CA PHE A 136 -32.16 3.95 -23.86
C PHE A 136 -33.10 5.09 -24.31
N ASP A 137 -34.18 5.33 -23.58
CA ASP A 137 -35.16 6.37 -23.92
C ASP A 137 -35.80 6.96 -22.64
N PRO A 138 -35.18 7.99 -22.04
CA PRO A 138 -35.71 8.63 -20.83
C PRO A 138 -37.05 9.35 -21.07
N VAL A 139 -37.33 9.81 -22.29
CA VAL A 139 -38.59 10.52 -22.61
C VAL A 139 -39.74 9.52 -22.64
N MET A 140 -39.55 8.39 -23.32
CA MET A 140 -40.51 7.29 -23.31
C MET A 140 -40.72 6.73 -21.91
N ALA A 141 -39.63 6.56 -21.14
CA ALA A 141 -39.71 6.10 -19.75
C ALA A 141 -40.60 7.01 -18.89
N GLN A 142 -40.43 8.33 -19.01
CA GLN A 142 -41.21 9.30 -18.27
C GLN A 142 -42.69 9.30 -18.70
N SER A 143 -42.97 9.13 -19.99
CA SER A 143 -44.35 9.00 -20.51
C SER A 143 -45.04 7.71 -20.05
N ALA A 144 -44.28 6.63 -19.85
CA ALA A 144 -44.77 5.34 -19.35
C ALA A 144 -44.94 5.30 -17.82
N GLY A 145 -44.73 6.43 -17.12
CA GLY A 145 -44.87 6.55 -15.67
C GLY A 145 -43.66 6.07 -14.86
N VAL A 146 -42.53 5.75 -15.50
CA VAL A 146 -41.30 5.37 -14.79
C VAL A 146 -40.68 6.63 -14.17
N PRO A 147 -40.35 6.61 -12.86
CA PRO A 147 -39.73 7.75 -12.19
C PRO A 147 -38.24 7.84 -12.58
N VAL A 148 -37.93 8.37 -13.76
CA VAL A 148 -36.58 8.41 -14.36
C VAL A 148 -35.54 9.00 -13.40
N ARG A 149 -35.88 10.09 -12.70
CA ARG A 149 -34.99 10.72 -11.71
C ARG A 149 -34.65 9.77 -10.56
N ALA A 150 -35.64 9.07 -10.00
CA ALA A 150 -35.41 8.13 -8.91
C ALA A 150 -34.53 6.95 -9.37
N ILE A 151 -34.74 6.46 -10.59
CA ILE A 151 -33.90 5.39 -11.17
C ILE A 151 -32.47 5.88 -11.43
N HIS A 152 -32.29 7.13 -11.87
CA HIS A 152 -30.96 7.72 -12.05
C HIS A 152 -30.21 7.81 -10.72
N TYR A 153 -30.78 8.46 -9.71
CA TYR A 153 -30.13 8.59 -8.40
C TYR A 153 -30.00 7.23 -7.68
N GLY A 154 -30.92 6.29 -7.90
CA GLY A 154 -30.78 4.91 -7.41
C GLY A 154 -29.57 4.20 -8.01
N LEU A 155 -29.37 4.29 -9.32
CA LEU A 155 -28.17 3.74 -9.98
C LEU A 155 -26.88 4.40 -9.46
N MET A 156 -26.93 5.70 -9.20
CA MET A 156 -25.82 6.46 -8.63
C MET A 156 -25.46 6.05 -7.20
N VAL A 157 -26.45 5.77 -6.36
CA VAL A 157 -26.25 5.21 -5.01
C VAL A 157 -25.61 3.84 -5.12
N VAL A 158 -26.10 2.97 -6.01
CA VAL A 158 -25.53 1.63 -6.23
C VAL A 158 -24.09 1.73 -6.74
N LEU A 159 -23.82 2.63 -7.68
CA LEU A 159 -22.46 2.90 -8.17
C LEU A 159 -21.54 3.36 -7.02
N THR A 160 -22.01 4.29 -6.18
CA THR A 160 -21.23 4.79 -5.04
C THR A 160 -20.90 3.67 -4.07
N LEU A 161 -21.90 2.86 -3.69
CA LEU A 161 -21.70 1.73 -2.77
C LEU A 161 -20.71 0.71 -3.33
N VAL A 162 -20.85 0.34 -4.61
CA VAL A 162 -19.93 -0.59 -5.29
C VAL A 162 -18.53 0.01 -5.36
N THR A 163 -18.40 1.30 -5.65
CA THR A 163 -17.09 1.97 -5.76
C THR A 163 -16.39 2.02 -4.41
N VAL A 164 -17.09 2.47 -3.35
CA VAL A 164 -16.51 2.60 -2.01
C VAL A 164 -16.08 1.26 -1.43
N ILE A 165 -16.91 0.22 -1.50
CA ILE A 165 -16.53 -1.10 -0.95
C ILE A 165 -15.38 -1.72 -1.74
N SER A 166 -15.42 -1.58 -3.07
CA SER A 166 -14.39 -2.19 -3.92
C SER A 166 -13.07 -1.42 -3.79
N LEU A 167 -13.11 -0.12 -3.51
CA LEU A 167 -11.94 0.72 -3.31
C LEU A 167 -11.15 0.27 -2.08
N GLN A 168 -11.83 -0.04 -0.97
CA GLN A 168 -11.19 -0.52 0.25
C GLN A 168 -10.58 -1.93 0.12
N THR A 169 -11.15 -2.76 -0.75
CA THR A 169 -10.72 -4.17 -0.90
C THR A 169 -9.67 -4.36 -1.98
N VAL A 170 -9.77 -3.60 -3.07
CA VAL A 170 -9.10 -3.92 -4.33
C VAL A 170 -8.38 -2.68 -4.91
N GLY A 171 -8.61 -1.49 -4.35
CA GLY A 171 -7.96 -0.24 -4.77
C GLY A 171 -8.65 0.49 -5.91
N VAL A 172 -8.50 1.82 -5.95
CA VAL A 172 -9.15 2.71 -6.92
C VAL A 172 -8.90 2.29 -8.38
N ILE A 173 -7.63 2.03 -8.72
CA ILE A 173 -7.22 1.78 -10.11
C ILE A 173 -7.93 0.55 -10.67
N LEU A 174 -7.97 -0.52 -9.88
CA LEU A 174 -8.59 -1.78 -10.31
C LEU A 174 -10.12 -1.67 -10.34
N VAL A 175 -10.73 -0.92 -9.42
CA VAL A 175 -12.18 -0.64 -9.44
C VAL A 175 -12.61 0.08 -10.70
N VAL A 176 -11.95 1.19 -11.04
CA VAL A 176 -12.26 1.98 -12.24
C VAL A 176 -12.08 1.13 -13.49
N SER A 177 -10.99 0.36 -13.55
CA SER A 177 -10.71 -0.55 -14.65
C SER A 177 -11.79 -1.63 -14.83
N LEU A 178 -12.21 -2.28 -13.74
CA LEU A 178 -13.24 -3.32 -13.79
C LEU A 178 -14.67 -2.78 -14.01
N LEU A 179 -14.90 -1.50 -13.70
CA LEU A 179 -16.17 -0.82 -13.99
C LEU A 179 -16.28 -0.46 -15.47
N ILE A 180 -15.20 0.00 -16.10
CA ILE A 180 -15.24 0.59 -17.46
C ILE A 180 -14.82 -0.43 -18.53
N THR A 181 -13.68 -1.09 -18.36
CA THR A 181 -13.03 -1.87 -19.43
C THR A 181 -13.84 -3.12 -19.83
N PRO A 182 -14.32 -3.98 -18.91
CA PRO A 182 -15.16 -5.12 -19.26
C PRO A 182 -16.50 -4.71 -19.89
N ALA A 183 -17.12 -3.64 -19.39
CA ALA A 183 -18.38 -3.13 -19.92
C ALA A 183 -18.20 -2.56 -21.34
N SER A 184 -17.11 -1.84 -21.58
CA SER A 184 -16.76 -1.30 -22.91
C SER A 184 -16.42 -2.42 -23.89
N ALA A 185 -15.71 -3.46 -23.45
CA ALA A 185 -15.45 -4.65 -24.27
C ALA A 185 -16.76 -5.36 -24.64
N ALA A 186 -17.66 -5.58 -23.67
CA ALA A 186 -18.97 -6.19 -23.91
C ALA A 186 -19.84 -5.36 -24.86
N TYR A 187 -19.80 -4.03 -24.77
CA TYR A 187 -20.51 -3.12 -25.67
C TYR A 187 -20.07 -3.25 -27.14
N LEU A 188 -18.81 -3.59 -27.38
CA LEU A 188 -18.30 -3.84 -28.74
C LEU A 188 -18.81 -5.17 -29.30
N LEU A 189 -19.04 -6.17 -28.45
CA LEU A 189 -19.38 -7.54 -28.84
C LEU A 189 -20.87 -7.78 -29.08
N THR A 190 -21.76 -6.98 -28.48
CA THR A 190 -23.20 -7.19 -28.60
C THR A 190 -24.00 -5.89 -28.63
N ASN A 191 -25.22 -5.98 -29.18
CA ASN A 191 -26.19 -4.89 -29.20
C ASN A 191 -27.40 -5.16 -28.27
N ARG A 192 -27.36 -6.23 -27.47
CA ARG A 192 -28.45 -6.61 -26.53
C ARG A 192 -27.99 -6.38 -25.09
N LEU A 193 -28.69 -5.52 -24.34
CA LEU A 193 -28.34 -5.16 -22.96
C LEU A 193 -28.13 -6.37 -22.03
N GLY A 194 -29.06 -7.33 -22.01
CA GLY A 194 -28.93 -8.50 -21.13
C GLY A 194 -27.69 -9.35 -21.45
N VAL A 195 -27.34 -9.48 -22.73
CA VAL A 195 -26.11 -10.17 -23.16
C VAL A 195 -24.88 -9.34 -22.81
N MET A 196 -24.96 -8.01 -22.91
CA MET A 196 -23.87 -7.11 -22.54
C MET A 196 -23.54 -7.21 -21.05
N ILE A 197 -24.55 -7.25 -20.17
CA ILE A 197 -24.35 -7.43 -18.73
C ILE A 197 -23.68 -8.78 -18.45
N GLY A 198 -24.18 -9.87 -19.06
CA GLY A 198 -23.58 -11.20 -18.89
C GLY A 198 -22.14 -11.28 -19.38
N LEU A 199 -21.84 -10.70 -20.55
CA LEU A 199 -20.49 -10.64 -21.10
C LEU A 199 -19.56 -9.77 -20.24
N SER A 200 -20.03 -8.61 -19.76
CA SER A 200 -19.25 -7.73 -18.90
C SER A 200 -18.84 -8.45 -17.61
N VAL A 201 -19.79 -9.13 -16.96
CA VAL A 201 -19.52 -9.95 -15.77
C VAL A 201 -18.53 -11.08 -16.07
N ALA A 202 -18.70 -11.79 -17.18
CA ALA A 202 -17.82 -12.87 -17.59
C ALA A 202 -16.40 -12.38 -17.90
N ILE A 203 -16.26 -11.25 -18.61
CA ILE A 203 -14.98 -10.63 -18.91
C ILE A 203 -14.31 -10.19 -17.60
N SER A 204 -15.03 -9.49 -16.71
CA SER A 204 -14.49 -9.11 -15.39
C SER A 204 -13.96 -10.31 -14.62
N ALA A 205 -14.76 -11.38 -14.51
CA ALA A 205 -14.38 -12.60 -13.79
C ALA A 205 -13.16 -13.28 -14.42
N LEU A 206 -13.15 -13.40 -15.75
CA LEU A 206 -12.02 -13.98 -16.49
C LEU A 206 -10.75 -13.16 -16.29
N SER A 207 -10.81 -11.82 -16.38
CA SER A 207 -9.66 -10.96 -16.14
C SER A 207 -9.15 -11.06 -14.71
N SER A 208 -10.03 -11.21 -13.71
CA SER A 208 -9.61 -11.42 -12.32
C SER A 208 -8.90 -12.76 -12.13
N VAL A 209 -9.46 -13.87 -12.66
CA VAL A 209 -8.85 -15.21 -12.53
C VAL A 209 -7.51 -15.29 -13.26
N VAL A 210 -7.47 -14.88 -14.53
CA VAL A 210 -6.25 -14.92 -15.34
C VAL A 210 -5.21 -13.93 -14.80
N GLY A 211 -5.62 -12.73 -14.38
CA GLY A 211 -4.73 -11.74 -13.79
C GLY A 211 -4.11 -12.22 -12.49
N LEU A 212 -4.91 -12.82 -11.58
CA LEU A 212 -4.39 -13.38 -10.34
C LEU A 212 -3.46 -14.56 -10.59
N PHE A 213 -3.75 -15.43 -11.56
CA PHE A 213 -2.85 -16.50 -11.95
C PHE A 213 -1.50 -15.99 -12.50
N LEU A 214 -1.52 -14.92 -13.31
CA LEU A 214 -0.29 -14.28 -13.79
C LEU A 214 0.47 -13.60 -12.65
N SER A 215 -0.25 -13.00 -11.71
CA SER A 215 0.33 -12.42 -10.50
C SER A 215 1.09 -13.48 -9.71
N TYR A 216 0.48 -14.64 -9.49
CA TYR A 216 1.11 -15.80 -8.84
C TYR A 216 2.31 -16.33 -9.64
N SER A 217 2.13 -16.57 -10.94
CA SER A 217 3.16 -17.19 -11.78
C SER A 217 4.41 -16.32 -11.98
N TYR A 218 4.25 -15.00 -11.97
CA TYR A 218 5.34 -14.05 -12.19
C TYR A 218 5.74 -13.29 -10.92
N ASN A 219 5.11 -13.59 -9.78
CA ASN A 219 5.28 -12.89 -8.50
C ASN A 219 5.23 -11.35 -8.62
N VAL A 220 4.14 -10.82 -9.19
CA VAL A 220 3.92 -9.38 -9.40
C VAL A 220 2.58 -8.92 -8.83
N SER A 221 2.42 -7.63 -8.56
CA SER A 221 1.20 -7.06 -7.96
C SER A 221 -0.09 -7.49 -8.68
N SER A 222 -1.04 -8.02 -7.91
CA SER A 222 -2.29 -8.60 -8.38
C SER A 222 -3.22 -7.58 -9.03
N GLY A 223 -3.24 -6.35 -8.51
CA GLY A 223 -4.02 -5.25 -9.08
C GLY A 223 -3.59 -4.96 -10.53
N VAL A 224 -2.28 -4.83 -10.75
CA VAL A 224 -1.68 -4.50 -12.04
C VAL A 224 -1.98 -5.57 -13.09
N THR A 225 -1.79 -6.85 -12.77
CA THR A 225 -2.01 -7.94 -13.73
C THR A 225 -3.47 -8.10 -14.12
N ILE A 226 -4.42 -7.87 -13.20
CA ILE A 226 -5.85 -7.91 -13.52
C ILE A 226 -6.22 -6.78 -14.48
N VAL A 227 -5.71 -5.56 -14.25
CA VAL A 227 -5.93 -4.41 -15.15
C VAL A 227 -5.34 -4.67 -16.54
N LEU A 228 -4.10 -5.16 -16.61
CA LEU A 228 -3.45 -5.49 -17.88
C LEU A 228 -4.22 -6.58 -18.64
N THR A 229 -4.71 -7.59 -17.94
CA THR A 229 -5.52 -8.67 -18.53
C THR A 229 -6.85 -8.14 -19.06
N ALA A 230 -7.56 -7.31 -18.28
CA ALA A 230 -8.81 -6.68 -18.72
C ALA A 230 -8.58 -5.79 -19.96
N SER A 231 -7.47 -5.06 -19.98
CA SER A 231 -7.07 -4.20 -21.11
C SER A 231 -6.74 -5.01 -22.35
N ALA A 232 -6.05 -6.15 -22.20
CA ALA A 232 -5.78 -7.08 -23.29
C ALA A 232 -7.08 -7.68 -23.87
N LEU A 233 -8.02 -8.10 -23.02
CA LEU A 233 -9.34 -8.57 -23.45
C LEU A 233 -10.13 -7.48 -24.18
N PHE A 234 -10.05 -6.22 -23.72
CA PHE A 234 -10.63 -5.09 -24.43
C PHE A 234 -9.97 -4.85 -25.79
N LEU A 235 -8.64 -4.89 -25.89
CA LEU A 235 -7.93 -4.74 -27.17
C LEU A 235 -8.33 -5.84 -28.16
N LEU A 236 -8.47 -7.09 -27.70
CA LEU A 236 -8.98 -8.18 -28.52
C LEU A 236 -10.41 -7.91 -29.00
N ALA A 237 -11.30 -7.45 -28.12
CA ALA A 237 -12.64 -7.04 -28.50
C ALA A 237 -12.61 -5.88 -29.51
N PHE A 238 -11.76 -4.88 -29.30
CA PHE A 238 -11.63 -3.72 -30.18
C PHE A 238 -11.14 -4.07 -31.58
N LEU A 239 -10.22 -5.01 -31.71
CA LEU A 239 -9.70 -5.44 -33.01
C LEU A 239 -10.67 -6.37 -33.76
N PHE A 240 -11.31 -7.31 -33.05
CA PHE A 240 -12.03 -8.42 -33.65
C PHE A 240 -13.56 -8.39 -33.47
N ALA A 241 -14.12 -7.39 -32.78
CA ALA A 241 -15.56 -7.31 -32.55
C ALA A 241 -16.37 -7.31 -33.87
N PRO A 242 -17.46 -8.08 -33.96
CA PRO A 242 -18.29 -8.14 -35.16
C PRO A 242 -18.99 -6.79 -35.41
N GLY A 243 -18.83 -6.25 -36.61
CA GLY A 243 -19.47 -5.00 -37.05
C GLY A 243 -18.85 -3.71 -36.49
N LYS A 244 -18.17 -3.75 -35.34
CA LYS A 244 -17.52 -2.57 -34.71
C LYS A 244 -15.99 -2.64 -34.69
N GLY A 245 -15.39 -3.81 -34.85
CA GLY A 245 -13.94 -4.00 -34.77
C GLY A 245 -13.18 -3.57 -36.03
N LEU A 246 -11.97 -3.04 -35.84
CA LEU A 246 -11.15 -2.49 -36.94
C LEU A 246 -10.83 -3.55 -38.01
N ILE A 247 -10.43 -4.75 -37.60
CA ILE A 247 -10.01 -5.84 -38.50
C ILE A 247 -11.22 -6.61 -39.03
N ALA A 248 -12.23 -6.82 -38.17
CA ALA A 248 -13.48 -7.48 -38.55
C ALA A 248 -14.22 -6.76 -39.68
N ARG A 249 -14.11 -5.43 -39.75
CA ARG A 249 -14.65 -4.60 -40.83
C ARG A 249 -13.96 -4.85 -42.18
N SER A 250 -12.71 -5.31 -42.17
CA SER A 250 -11.93 -5.67 -43.36
C SER A 250 -12.09 -7.12 -43.81
N LEU A 251 -12.40 -8.07 -42.90
CA LEU A 251 -12.38 -9.51 -43.19
C LEU A 251 -13.74 -10.22 -43.23
N GLY A 252 -14.85 -9.49 -43.04
CA GLY A 252 -16.21 -10.01 -43.24
C GLY A 252 -16.67 -11.04 -42.20
N ASN A 253 -17.36 -10.58 -41.15
CA ASN A 253 -18.28 -11.27 -40.20
C ASN A 253 -18.03 -12.72 -39.70
N LYS A 254 -16.90 -13.36 -39.99
CA LYS A 254 -16.46 -14.64 -39.39
C LYS A 254 -15.76 -14.58 -38.01
N PRO A 255 -15.43 -13.43 -37.36
CA PRO A 255 -14.60 -13.44 -36.15
C PRO A 255 -15.36 -13.69 -34.83
N LEU A 256 -16.70 -13.66 -34.82
CA LEU A 256 -17.49 -13.86 -33.58
C LEU A 256 -17.28 -15.27 -32.97
N ALA A 257 -17.20 -16.30 -33.82
CA ALA A 257 -16.99 -17.67 -33.37
C ALA A 257 -15.57 -17.90 -32.83
N ALA A 258 -14.57 -17.25 -33.41
CA ALA A 258 -13.18 -17.36 -32.97
C ALA A 258 -12.96 -16.67 -31.60
N LEU A 259 -13.57 -15.51 -31.37
CA LEU A 259 -13.44 -14.77 -30.10
C LEU A 259 -14.20 -15.45 -28.95
N LEU A 260 -15.41 -15.97 -29.21
CA LEU A 260 -16.15 -16.78 -28.23
C LEU A 260 -15.42 -18.09 -27.94
N ALA A 261 -14.82 -18.74 -28.94
CA ALA A 261 -13.99 -19.92 -28.73
C ALA A 261 -12.69 -19.63 -27.96
N LEU A 262 -12.12 -18.43 -28.08
CA LEU A 262 -10.94 -18.02 -27.31
C LEU A 262 -11.29 -17.67 -25.85
N LEU A 263 -12.43 -17.01 -25.61
CA LEU A 263 -12.94 -16.71 -24.27
C LEU A 263 -13.39 -17.98 -23.52
N VAL A 264 -14.05 -18.90 -24.22
CA VAL A 264 -14.48 -20.21 -23.67
C VAL A 264 -13.30 -21.19 -23.58
N GLY A 265 -12.38 -21.15 -24.55
CA GLY A 265 -11.15 -21.96 -24.56
C GLY A 265 -10.15 -21.52 -23.50
N GLY A 266 -10.00 -20.22 -23.25
CA GLY A 266 -9.23 -19.68 -22.12
C GLY A 266 -9.81 -20.12 -20.77
N ALA A 267 -11.14 -20.14 -20.62
CA ALA A 267 -11.80 -20.63 -19.41
C ALA A 267 -11.71 -22.15 -19.21
N LEU A 268 -11.61 -22.95 -20.28
CA LEU A 268 -11.57 -24.42 -20.22
C LEU A 268 -10.14 -25.00 -20.17
N VAL A 269 -9.12 -24.28 -20.64
CA VAL A 269 -7.70 -24.69 -20.52
C VAL A 269 -7.13 -24.35 -19.13
N PHE A 270 -7.76 -23.42 -18.40
CA PHE A 270 -7.37 -22.99 -17.06
C PHE A 270 -7.70 -23.98 -15.93
N GLY A 271 -8.50 -25.03 -16.19
CA GLY A 271 -8.92 -26.01 -15.19
C GLY A 271 -7.96 -27.19 -14.97
N ALA A 272 -6.79 -27.19 -15.62
CA ALA A 272 -5.84 -28.31 -15.59
C ALA A 272 -4.39 -27.84 -15.43
N VAL A 273 -4.13 -27.01 -14.42
CA VAL A 273 -2.78 -26.91 -13.85
C VAL A 273 -2.83 -27.65 -12.53
N THR A 274 -2.18 -28.80 -12.51
CA THR A 274 -1.90 -29.52 -11.27
C THR A 274 -0.84 -28.70 -10.54
N PHE A 275 -1.22 -28.13 -9.41
CA PHE A 275 -0.27 -27.49 -8.50
C PHE A 275 0.69 -28.58 -8.00
N SER A 276 1.94 -28.49 -8.42
CA SER A 276 3.04 -29.16 -7.76
C SER A 276 3.29 -28.40 -6.47
N THR A 277 2.80 -28.94 -5.36
CA THR A 277 3.28 -28.56 -4.03
C THR A 277 4.77 -28.87 -3.96
N GLU A 278 5.61 -27.84 -3.81
CA GLU A 278 6.97 -28.08 -3.35
C GLU A 278 6.90 -28.74 -1.98
N GLU A 279 7.61 -29.86 -1.85
CA GLU A 279 7.63 -30.65 -0.64
C GLU A 279 8.43 -29.87 0.41
N LYS A 280 7.84 -29.69 1.60
CA LYS A 280 8.47 -29.07 2.76
C LYS A 280 9.88 -29.65 2.92
N ALA A 281 10.90 -28.78 2.93
CA ALA A 281 12.27 -29.21 3.20
C ALA A 281 12.31 -29.95 4.54
N ASP A 282 13.12 -31.01 4.56
CA ASP A 282 13.31 -31.94 5.68
C ASP A 282 13.52 -31.15 6.98
N GLY A 283 12.98 -31.65 8.10
CA GLY A 283 12.82 -30.93 9.38
C GLY A 283 14.11 -30.59 10.13
N GLU A 284 15.18 -30.23 9.41
CA GLU A 284 16.48 -29.79 9.91
C GLU A 284 16.62 -28.26 9.94
N GLN A 285 15.69 -27.51 9.35
CA GLN A 285 15.67 -26.04 9.28
C GLN A 285 14.27 -25.47 9.58
N LEU A 286 14.21 -24.31 10.24
CA LEU A 286 12.99 -23.50 10.39
C LEU A 286 12.77 -22.65 9.14
N ASN A 287 11.54 -22.63 8.61
CA ASN A 287 11.14 -21.63 7.64
C ASN A 287 10.78 -20.35 8.38
N VAL A 288 11.56 -19.30 8.16
CA VAL A 288 11.44 -18.04 8.88
C VAL A 288 11.08 -16.92 7.92
N VAL A 289 10.11 -16.10 8.27
CA VAL A 289 9.78 -14.88 7.53
C VAL A 289 10.28 -13.67 8.31
N THR A 290 10.84 -12.68 7.62
CA THR A 290 11.28 -11.40 8.20
C THR A 290 10.62 -10.24 7.46
N THR A 291 10.23 -9.18 8.17
CA THR A 291 9.52 -8.07 7.54
C THR A 291 10.39 -7.24 6.62
N PHE A 292 11.66 -7.00 6.96
CA PHE A 292 12.57 -6.20 6.14
C PHE A 292 14.03 -6.61 6.33
N THR A 293 14.90 -6.09 5.46
CA THR A 293 16.27 -6.57 5.25
C THR A 293 17.16 -6.58 6.49
N LEU A 294 16.96 -5.65 7.43
CA LEU A 294 17.74 -5.61 8.67
C LEU A 294 17.46 -6.83 9.56
N LEU A 295 16.17 -7.21 9.66
CA LEU A 295 15.78 -8.42 10.39
C LEU A 295 16.23 -9.67 9.66
N THR A 296 16.21 -9.66 8.33
CA THR A 296 16.75 -10.76 7.51
C THR A 296 18.22 -11.03 7.87
N ASP A 297 19.07 -10.01 7.82
CA ASP A 297 20.51 -10.12 8.17
C ASP A 297 20.71 -10.62 9.60
N LEU A 298 19.98 -10.03 10.56
CA LEU A 298 20.03 -10.43 11.97
C LEU A 298 19.68 -11.90 12.18
N VAL A 299 18.59 -12.37 11.56
CA VAL A 299 18.09 -13.74 11.68
C VAL A 299 19.02 -14.73 10.95
N GLU A 300 19.54 -14.37 9.78
CA GLU A 300 20.46 -15.23 9.02
C GLU A 300 21.80 -15.42 9.75
N GLU A 301 22.35 -14.37 10.35
CA GLU A 301 23.61 -14.45 11.10
C GLU A 301 23.49 -15.34 12.35
N ILE A 302 22.42 -15.13 13.14
CA ILE A 302 22.13 -15.89 14.37
C ILE A 302 21.71 -17.33 14.06
N GLY A 303 20.78 -17.52 13.13
CA GLY A 303 20.24 -18.84 12.79
C GLY A 303 21.17 -19.69 11.93
N GLY A 304 21.92 -19.07 11.00
CA GLY A 304 22.80 -19.77 10.07
C GLY A 304 22.11 -20.93 9.34
N GLU A 305 22.73 -22.11 9.37
CA GLU A 305 22.19 -23.32 8.74
C GLU A 305 20.90 -23.84 9.39
N ALA A 306 20.45 -23.28 10.52
CA ALA A 306 19.22 -23.67 11.21
C ALA A 306 17.96 -23.02 10.62
N VAL A 307 18.11 -22.01 9.76
CA VAL A 307 16.99 -21.21 9.24
C VAL A 307 17.03 -21.13 7.71
N ASN A 308 15.85 -21.09 7.12
CA ASN A 308 15.60 -20.71 5.74
C ASN A 308 14.76 -19.44 5.76
N VAL A 309 15.36 -18.29 5.44
CA VAL A 309 14.75 -16.97 5.65
C VAL A 309 14.13 -16.44 4.36
N HIS A 310 12.86 -16.04 4.41
CA HIS A 310 12.17 -15.27 3.38
C HIS A 310 11.99 -13.82 3.85
N ASN A 311 12.50 -12.87 3.08
CA ASN A 311 12.34 -11.44 3.35
C ASN A 311 11.12 -10.89 2.61
N LEU A 312 10.22 -10.20 3.33
CA LEU A 312 9.03 -9.58 2.75
C LEU A 312 9.38 -8.29 1.99
N VAL A 313 9.92 -7.28 2.67
CA VAL A 313 10.19 -5.96 2.09
C VAL A 313 11.57 -5.94 1.41
N PRO A 314 11.65 -5.87 0.07
CA PRO A 314 12.93 -5.91 -0.63
C PRO A 314 13.77 -4.65 -0.38
N THR A 315 15.10 -4.77 -0.49
CA THR A 315 16.04 -3.62 -0.44
C THR A 315 15.60 -2.50 -1.40
N GLY A 316 15.59 -1.25 -0.94
CA GLY A 316 15.10 -0.10 -1.73
C GLY A 316 13.61 0.18 -1.58
N THR A 317 12.92 -0.53 -0.69
CA THR A 317 11.47 -0.39 -0.45
C THR A 317 11.22 0.03 0.99
N ASP A 318 10.27 0.95 1.17
CA ASP A 318 9.86 1.43 2.49
C ASP A 318 9.14 0.31 3.28
N PRO A 319 9.59 -0.04 4.50
CA PRO A 319 8.92 -1.03 5.34
C PRO A 319 7.62 -0.53 6.00
N HIS A 320 7.35 0.78 5.98
CA HIS A 320 6.12 1.37 6.50
C HIS A 320 4.90 1.03 5.64
N ASP A 321 5.07 1.07 4.32
CA ASP A 321 4.02 0.83 3.33
C ASP A 321 4.50 -0.18 2.27
N TYR A 322 4.10 -1.43 2.44
CA TYR A 322 4.43 -2.53 1.54
C TYR A 322 3.17 -3.22 1.03
N ASP A 323 3.20 -3.63 -0.24
CA ASP A 323 2.15 -4.40 -0.91
C ASP A 323 2.60 -5.86 -1.07
N PRO A 324 2.20 -6.79 -0.16
CA PRO A 324 2.63 -8.18 -0.21
C PRO A 324 2.35 -8.86 -1.55
N LEU A 325 3.34 -9.60 -2.03
CA LEU A 325 3.27 -10.39 -3.26
C LEU A 325 2.74 -11.80 -2.99
N PRO A 326 2.35 -12.56 -4.03
CA PRO A 326 1.90 -13.94 -3.85
C PRO A 326 2.91 -14.84 -3.14
N ALA A 327 4.21 -14.73 -3.46
CA ALA A 327 5.25 -15.50 -2.79
C ALA A 327 5.36 -15.15 -1.30
N ASP A 328 5.06 -13.90 -0.92
CA ASP A 328 5.07 -13.46 0.46
C ASP A 328 3.94 -14.11 1.27
N LEU A 329 2.75 -14.23 0.65
CA LEU A 329 1.61 -14.91 1.26
C LEU A 329 1.89 -16.40 1.45
N ASP A 330 2.45 -17.07 0.43
CA ASP A 330 2.82 -18.48 0.50
C ASP A 330 3.89 -18.71 1.59
N ALA A 331 4.97 -17.95 1.56
CA ALA A 331 6.05 -18.04 2.55
C ALA A 331 5.54 -17.78 3.98
N THR A 332 4.64 -16.80 4.16
CA THR A 332 4.04 -16.50 5.47
C THR A 332 3.11 -17.60 5.95
N SER A 333 2.38 -18.26 5.04
CA SER A 333 1.47 -19.36 5.39
C SER A 333 2.24 -20.61 5.82
N ASP A 334 3.42 -20.85 5.22
CA ASP A 334 4.29 -21.98 5.52
C ASP A 334 5.32 -21.71 6.64
N ALA A 335 5.40 -20.47 7.13
CA ALA A 335 6.37 -20.03 8.12
C ALA A 335 6.19 -20.74 9.47
N ASP A 336 7.30 -21.17 10.06
CA ASP A 336 7.34 -21.63 11.44
C ASP A 336 7.38 -20.42 12.40
N LEU A 337 8.14 -19.38 12.04
CA LEU A 337 8.23 -18.10 12.75
C LEU A 337 8.20 -16.90 11.78
N LEU A 338 7.61 -15.79 12.21
CA LEU A 338 7.70 -14.49 11.54
C LEU A 338 8.29 -13.45 12.50
N PHE A 339 9.44 -12.88 12.15
CA PHE A 339 10.06 -11.78 12.88
C PHE A 339 9.67 -10.44 12.25
N TYR A 340 9.21 -9.52 13.09
CA TYR A 340 8.86 -8.16 12.71
C TYR A 340 9.46 -7.15 13.69
N ASN A 341 9.52 -5.88 13.30
CA ASN A 341 10.11 -4.85 14.13
C ASN A 341 9.24 -4.62 15.37
N GLY A 342 7.98 -4.25 15.14
CA GLY A 342 7.12 -3.69 16.18
C GLY A 342 7.19 -2.16 16.19
N LEU A 343 6.78 -1.56 17.30
CA LEU A 343 6.77 -0.09 17.49
C LEU A 343 6.06 0.70 16.38
N ASN A 344 5.07 0.10 15.73
CA ASN A 344 4.29 0.66 14.62
C ASN A 344 5.06 0.84 13.29
N LEU A 345 6.17 0.11 13.07
CA LEU A 345 6.88 0.14 11.77
C LEU A 345 5.96 -0.36 10.66
N GLU A 346 5.41 -1.57 10.79
CA GLU A 346 4.58 -2.23 9.76
C GLU A 346 3.09 -1.84 9.80
N GLY A 347 2.77 -0.65 10.34
CA GLY A 347 1.42 -0.07 10.38
C GLY A 347 0.48 -0.57 11.49
N GLY A 348 0.99 -1.33 12.47
CA GLY A 348 0.24 -1.74 13.67
C GLY A 348 -0.93 -2.69 13.38
N GLU A 349 -1.98 -2.67 14.23
CA GLU A 349 -3.12 -3.60 14.15
C GLU A 349 -3.96 -3.50 12.85
N HIS A 350 -3.80 -2.41 12.11
CA HIS A 350 -4.52 -2.15 10.86
C HIS A 350 -3.60 -2.02 9.64
N GLY A 351 -2.29 -2.22 9.85
CA GLY A 351 -1.27 -2.13 8.83
C GLY A 351 -1.20 -3.34 7.90
N TRP A 352 -0.30 -3.26 6.94
CA TRP A 352 -0.12 -4.28 5.90
C TRP A 352 0.25 -5.65 6.48
N LEU A 353 1.09 -5.69 7.53
CA LEU A 353 1.52 -6.95 8.15
C LEU A 353 0.38 -7.66 8.88
N ALA A 354 -0.44 -6.90 9.62
CA ALA A 354 -1.60 -7.45 10.31
C ALA A 354 -2.59 -8.08 9.32
N LYS A 355 -2.80 -7.42 8.16
CA LYS A 355 -3.65 -7.95 7.09
C LYS A 355 -3.07 -9.23 6.48
N LEU A 356 -1.76 -9.26 6.23
CA LEU A 356 -1.05 -10.42 5.72
C LEU A 356 -1.16 -11.61 6.69
N LYS A 357 -0.84 -11.41 7.98
CA LYS A 357 -0.97 -12.41 9.05
C LYS A 357 -2.35 -13.06 9.07
N ASN A 358 -3.41 -12.23 9.10
CA ASN A 358 -4.79 -12.73 9.14
C ASN A 358 -5.14 -13.56 7.89
N THR A 359 -4.57 -13.20 6.73
CA THR A 359 -4.86 -13.88 5.46
C THR A 359 -4.07 -15.18 5.33
N ALA A 360 -2.80 -15.17 5.74
CA ALA A 360 -1.93 -16.35 5.79
C ALA A 360 -2.39 -17.36 6.86
N GLY A 361 -3.20 -16.93 7.82
CA GLY A 361 -3.66 -17.77 8.94
C GLY A 361 -2.58 -18.01 9.99
N LEU A 362 -1.62 -17.09 10.11
CA LEU A 362 -0.50 -17.21 11.04
C LEU A 362 -0.95 -16.93 12.49
N ASP A 363 -0.58 -17.81 13.42
CA ASP A 363 -0.93 -17.66 14.84
C ASP A 363 -0.07 -16.59 15.53
N ASP A 364 -0.62 -15.93 16.55
CA ASP A 364 0.12 -14.93 17.36
C ASP A 364 1.38 -15.52 18.02
N SER A 365 1.38 -16.83 18.33
CA SER A 365 2.55 -17.51 18.90
C SER A 365 3.71 -17.68 17.92
N GLN A 366 3.45 -17.56 16.61
CA GLN A 366 4.46 -17.64 15.57
C GLN A 366 5.05 -16.26 15.23
N MET A 367 4.43 -15.18 15.72
CA MET A 367 4.91 -13.82 15.49
C MET A 367 5.84 -13.37 16.62
N VAL A 368 7.02 -12.90 16.24
CA VAL A 368 8.06 -12.45 17.19
C VAL A 368 8.37 -10.98 16.94
N GLU A 369 7.97 -10.14 17.89
CA GLU A 369 8.37 -8.73 17.93
C GLU A 369 9.84 -8.64 18.37
N THR A 370 10.71 -8.20 17.47
CA THR A 370 12.15 -8.13 17.75
C THR A 370 12.48 -7.00 18.73
N THR A 371 11.71 -5.92 18.77
CA THR A 371 11.89 -4.82 19.74
C THR A 371 11.17 -5.04 21.07
N LYS A 372 10.69 -6.26 21.36
CA LYS A 372 9.99 -6.55 22.61
C LYS A 372 10.84 -6.18 23.83
N GLY A 373 10.27 -5.35 24.70
CA GLY A 373 10.93 -4.85 25.91
C GLY A 373 11.67 -3.51 25.73
N VAL A 374 11.73 -2.96 24.51
CA VAL A 374 12.23 -1.61 24.25
C VAL A 374 11.18 -0.59 24.65
N GLU A 375 11.55 0.38 25.48
CA GLU A 375 10.66 1.48 25.86
C GLU A 375 10.31 2.35 24.64
N PRO A 376 9.02 2.48 24.27
CA PRO A 376 8.63 3.28 23.11
C PRO A 376 8.97 4.75 23.29
N LYS A 377 9.53 5.36 22.25
CA LYS A 377 9.67 6.81 22.14
C LYS A 377 8.56 7.37 21.26
N TYR A 378 8.25 8.63 21.47
CA TYR A 378 7.12 9.27 20.83
C TYR A 378 7.56 10.50 20.02
N LEU A 379 7.06 10.57 18.80
CA LEU A 379 7.03 11.77 17.98
C LEU A 379 5.86 12.63 18.46
N LYS A 380 6.10 13.94 18.61
CA LYS A 380 5.07 14.89 19.06
C LYS A 380 4.71 15.83 17.93
N ASP A 381 3.44 15.83 17.52
CA ASP A 381 2.96 16.82 16.56
C ASP A 381 2.84 18.22 17.20
N GLU A 382 2.55 19.24 16.38
CA GLU A 382 2.39 20.63 16.85
C GLU A 382 1.21 20.82 17.84
N LYS A 383 0.31 19.83 17.94
CA LYS A 383 -0.87 19.83 18.82
C LYS A 383 -0.67 18.99 20.08
N GLY A 384 0.48 18.31 20.21
CA GLY A 384 0.83 17.47 21.35
C GLY A 384 0.31 16.03 21.26
N ASN A 385 -0.20 15.58 20.12
CA ASN A 385 -0.47 14.17 19.88
C ASN A 385 0.83 13.39 19.81
N GLN A 386 0.81 12.13 20.24
CA GLN A 386 1.96 11.26 20.32
C GLN A 386 1.77 10.04 19.41
N GLU A 387 2.72 9.84 18.50
CA GLU A 387 2.85 8.63 17.70
C GLU A 387 4.16 7.95 18.06
N ILE A 388 4.20 6.62 18.04
CA ILE A 388 5.42 5.87 18.38
C ILE A 388 6.44 6.07 17.26
N ASN A 389 7.69 6.33 17.61
CA ASN A 389 8.81 6.31 16.68
C ASN A 389 9.27 4.85 16.50
N PRO A 390 9.21 4.27 15.29
CA PRO A 390 9.56 2.86 15.07
C PRO A 390 11.07 2.59 14.91
N HIS A 391 11.88 3.64 14.71
CA HIS A 391 13.30 3.56 14.31
C HIS A 391 14.26 3.20 15.46
N ALA A 392 13.86 2.25 16.30
CA ALA A 392 14.62 1.85 17.47
C ALA A 392 15.91 1.10 17.11
N PHE A 393 15.90 0.36 16.00
CA PHE A 393 17.04 -0.43 15.50
C PHE A 393 18.29 0.41 15.12
N LEU A 394 18.18 1.74 15.04
CA LEU A 394 19.34 2.63 14.86
C LEU A 394 20.23 2.74 16.10
N ASP A 395 19.75 2.29 17.26
CA ASP A 395 20.49 2.25 18.52
C ASP A 395 21.12 0.85 18.72
N PRO A 396 22.46 0.73 18.81
CA PRO A 396 23.13 -0.54 19.09
C PRO A 396 22.60 -1.28 20.31
N THR A 397 22.16 -0.58 21.37
CA THR A 397 21.59 -1.22 22.56
C THR A 397 20.24 -1.87 22.30
N VAL A 398 19.46 -1.33 21.36
CA VAL A 398 18.22 -1.95 20.90
C VAL A 398 18.55 -3.14 20.01
N GLY A 399 19.55 -3.01 19.13
CA GLY A 399 20.07 -4.15 18.34
C GLY A 399 20.45 -5.35 19.22
N ILE A 400 21.05 -5.11 20.39
CA ILE A 400 21.37 -6.18 21.37
C ILE A 400 20.09 -6.87 21.85
N ALA A 401 19.07 -6.11 22.25
CA ALA A 401 17.79 -6.67 22.68
C ALA A 401 17.09 -7.45 21.53
N MET A 402 17.17 -6.95 20.30
CA MET A 402 16.66 -7.65 19.11
C MET A 402 17.38 -8.99 18.91
N ALA A 403 18.72 -9.01 19.00
CA ALA A 403 19.51 -10.23 18.88
C ALA A 403 19.15 -11.26 19.97
N GLU A 404 18.94 -10.81 21.21
CA GLU A 404 18.50 -11.68 22.31
C GLU A 404 17.11 -12.27 22.06
N ASN A 405 16.15 -11.45 21.62
CA ASN A 405 14.79 -11.88 21.30
C ASN A 405 14.78 -12.88 20.12
N VAL A 406 15.57 -12.64 19.08
CA VAL A 406 15.73 -13.55 17.93
C VAL A 406 16.35 -14.87 18.37
N THR A 407 17.45 -14.82 19.12
CA THR A 407 18.15 -16.02 19.62
C THR A 407 17.21 -16.89 20.46
N ALA A 408 16.48 -16.28 21.39
CA ALA A 408 15.55 -16.99 22.26
C ALA A 408 14.43 -17.67 21.47
N ALA A 409 13.82 -16.95 20.50
CA ALA A 409 12.73 -17.50 19.70
C ALA A 409 13.19 -18.64 18.78
N LEU A 410 14.37 -18.51 18.15
CA LEU A 410 14.92 -19.56 17.29
C LEU A 410 15.30 -20.81 18.11
N ALA A 411 15.93 -20.65 19.27
CA ALA A 411 16.29 -21.77 20.15
C ALA A 411 15.06 -22.47 20.74
N GLU A 412 13.98 -21.73 21.04
CA GLU A 412 12.71 -22.30 21.49
C GLU A 412 12.02 -23.11 20.37
N ALA A 413 12.05 -22.60 19.14
CA ALA A 413 11.41 -23.24 17.99
C ALA A 413 12.18 -24.44 17.44
N LEU A 414 13.51 -24.49 17.60
CA LEU A 414 14.36 -25.60 17.13
C LEU A 414 15.32 -26.12 18.22
N PRO A 415 14.83 -26.81 19.26
CA PRO A 415 15.61 -27.20 20.43
C PRO A 415 16.85 -28.06 20.12
N GLU A 416 16.84 -28.83 19.03
CA GLU A 416 17.94 -29.68 18.59
C GLU A 416 19.16 -28.89 18.06
N ARG A 417 18.97 -27.62 17.67
CA ARG A 417 20.04 -26.70 17.27
C ARG A 417 20.22 -25.55 18.27
N ALA A 418 19.55 -25.58 19.42
CA ALA A 418 19.59 -24.50 20.41
C ALA A 418 21.02 -24.13 20.82
N ASP A 419 21.89 -25.11 21.12
CA ASP A 419 23.29 -24.84 21.50
C ASP A 419 24.04 -24.05 20.41
N GLN A 420 23.83 -24.40 19.13
CA GLN A 420 24.45 -23.71 17.99
C GLN A 420 23.90 -22.28 17.82
N ILE A 421 22.59 -22.12 17.96
CA ILE A 421 21.89 -20.84 17.85
C ILE A 421 22.31 -19.91 19.00
N GLU A 422 22.40 -20.42 20.23
CA GLU A 422 22.82 -19.67 21.41
C GLU A 422 24.29 -19.24 21.32
N GLU A 423 25.18 -20.11 20.81
CA GLU A 423 26.59 -19.77 20.57
C GLU A 423 26.70 -18.60 19.57
N LYS A 424 26.05 -18.71 18.41
CA LYS A 424 26.02 -17.65 17.40
C LYS A 424 25.36 -16.36 17.90
N GLY A 425 24.25 -16.48 18.62
CA GLY A 425 23.57 -15.36 19.25
C GLY A 425 24.47 -14.61 20.23
N ALA A 426 25.26 -15.33 21.02
CA ALA A 426 26.23 -14.74 21.94
C ALA A 426 27.38 -14.04 21.19
N GLU A 427 27.88 -14.61 20.11
CA GLU A 427 28.90 -13.98 19.24
C GLU A 427 28.37 -12.67 18.62
N TYR A 428 27.15 -12.72 18.06
CA TYR A 428 26.51 -11.56 17.43
C TYR A 428 26.23 -10.46 18.45
N LYS A 429 25.74 -10.83 19.64
CA LYS A 429 25.56 -9.90 20.76
C LYS A 429 26.89 -9.24 21.16
N ALA A 430 27.98 -10.01 21.29
CA ALA A 430 29.28 -9.45 21.65
C ALA A 430 29.81 -8.47 20.58
N MET A 431 29.53 -8.73 19.31
CA MET A 431 29.80 -7.80 18.22
C MET A 431 29.02 -6.48 18.40
N LEU A 432 27.73 -6.54 18.70
CA LEU A 432 26.91 -5.34 18.95
C LEU A 432 27.33 -4.58 20.21
N GLU A 433 27.72 -5.28 21.29
CA GLU A 433 28.28 -4.66 22.50
C GLU A 433 29.59 -3.92 22.22
N SER A 434 30.42 -4.45 21.31
CA SER A 434 31.63 -3.77 20.83
C SER A 434 31.28 -2.49 20.06
N ILE A 435 30.24 -2.52 19.22
CA ILE A 435 29.75 -1.32 18.53
C ILE A 435 29.18 -0.30 19.53
N ASP A 436 28.38 -0.70 20.52
CA ASP A 436 27.90 0.21 21.58
C ASP A 436 29.08 0.89 22.30
N ALA A 437 30.12 0.13 22.64
CA ALA A 437 31.32 0.67 23.25
C ALA A 437 32.01 1.72 22.35
N ASP A 438 32.15 1.44 21.06
CA ASP A 438 32.68 2.38 20.07
C ASP A 438 31.85 3.67 19.99
N TYR A 439 30.51 3.56 19.99
CA TYR A 439 29.60 4.71 20.02
C TYR A 439 29.82 5.55 21.28
N ARG A 440 29.83 4.93 22.47
CA ARG A 440 30.05 5.62 23.74
C ARG A 440 31.38 6.34 23.79
N GLU A 441 32.45 5.71 23.33
CA GLU A 441 33.79 6.29 23.31
C GLU A 441 33.84 7.48 22.34
N GLN A 442 33.46 7.26 21.07
CA GLN A 442 33.68 8.25 20.03
C GLN A 442 32.75 9.46 20.14
N ILE A 443 31.47 9.25 20.46
CA ILE A 443 30.51 10.34 20.72
C ILE A 443 30.83 11.01 22.06
N GLY A 444 31.21 10.21 23.07
CA GLY A 444 31.62 10.70 24.38
C GLY A 444 32.84 11.62 24.35
N ALA A 445 33.73 11.44 23.37
CA ALA A 445 34.89 12.29 23.14
C ALA A 445 34.56 13.65 22.48
N LEU A 446 33.36 13.82 21.92
CA LEU A 446 32.93 15.09 21.33
C LEU A 446 32.54 16.11 22.42
N PRO A 447 32.88 17.41 22.27
CA PRO A 447 32.31 18.46 23.11
C PRO A 447 30.78 18.43 23.08
N LYS A 448 30.11 18.77 24.19
CA LYS A 448 28.64 18.67 24.29
C LYS A 448 27.93 19.53 23.25
N GLU A 449 28.50 20.69 22.93
CA GLU A 449 28.04 21.63 21.92
C GLU A 449 28.12 21.09 20.49
N ASP A 450 28.99 20.12 20.22
CA ASP A 450 29.16 19.49 18.90
C ASP A 450 28.28 18.23 18.74
N ARG A 451 27.52 17.83 19.77
CA ARG A 451 26.65 16.64 19.77
C ARG A 451 25.25 16.94 19.22
N VAL A 452 25.18 17.69 18.12
CA VAL A 452 23.93 18.03 17.43
C VAL A 452 23.93 17.37 16.06
N LEU A 453 23.19 16.29 15.93
CA LEU A 453 22.96 15.60 14.66
C LEU A 453 21.84 16.32 13.91
N VAL A 454 22.08 16.69 12.65
CA VAL A 454 21.04 17.29 11.80
C VAL A 454 20.82 16.42 10.58
N ALA A 455 19.68 15.75 10.52
CA ALA A 455 19.29 14.82 9.45
C ALA A 455 17.97 15.27 8.80
N SER A 456 17.46 14.57 7.79
CA SER A 456 16.22 14.96 7.14
C SER A 456 15.01 14.50 7.95
N GLU A 457 15.02 13.25 8.40
CA GLU A 457 14.00 12.63 9.23
C GLU A 457 14.39 12.62 10.71
N HIS A 458 13.41 12.43 11.60
CA HIS A 458 13.61 12.20 13.03
C HIS A 458 13.85 10.71 13.38
N ALA A 459 14.55 9.96 12.53
CA ALA A 459 14.78 8.51 12.70
C ALA A 459 15.73 8.18 13.87
N PHE A 460 16.78 8.98 14.09
CA PHE A 460 17.84 8.70 15.07
C PHE A 460 17.47 8.94 16.55
N GLN A 461 16.19 9.14 16.90
CA GLN A 461 15.74 9.53 18.24
C GLN A 461 16.18 8.55 19.35
N TYR A 462 16.21 7.25 19.05
CA TYR A 462 16.67 6.23 20.01
C TYR A 462 18.14 6.42 20.36
N MET A 463 18.96 6.39 19.33
CA MET A 463 20.42 6.54 19.39
C MET A 463 20.83 7.86 20.06
N VAL A 464 20.26 9.00 19.66
CA VAL A 464 20.71 10.29 20.20
C VAL A 464 20.49 10.41 21.71
N ASP A 465 19.38 9.90 22.27
CA ASP A 465 19.20 9.97 23.72
C ASP A 465 20.16 9.03 24.46
N THR A 466 20.40 7.82 23.93
CA THR A 466 21.30 6.82 24.54
C THR A 466 22.73 7.34 24.65
N TYR A 467 23.19 8.11 23.67
CA TYR A 467 24.55 8.66 23.64
C TYR A 467 24.64 10.14 24.04
N GLY A 468 23.54 10.74 24.50
CA GLY A 468 23.51 12.11 25.01
C GLY A 468 23.79 13.17 23.94
N MET A 469 23.21 12.95 22.76
CA MET A 469 23.18 13.87 21.62
C MET A 469 21.80 14.51 21.49
N GLU A 470 21.68 15.48 20.60
CA GLU A 470 20.42 16.07 20.17
C GLU A 470 20.26 15.88 18.66
N GLN A 471 19.03 15.59 18.23
CA GLN A 471 18.69 15.55 16.82
C GLN A 471 17.85 16.77 16.44
N LEU A 472 18.22 17.42 15.34
CA LEU A 472 17.36 18.33 14.59
C LEU A 472 17.03 17.70 13.24
N TYR A 473 15.85 18.01 12.71
CA TYR A 473 15.31 17.33 11.54
C TYR A 473 14.39 18.25 10.73
N ILE A 474 14.07 17.86 9.50
CA ILE A 474 13.11 18.55 8.63
C ILE A 474 11.70 18.00 8.89
N TRP A 475 11.52 16.68 8.91
CA TRP A 475 10.26 16.00 9.16
C TRP A 475 10.40 14.91 10.24
N GLN A 476 9.27 14.47 10.80
CA GLN A 476 9.26 13.55 11.94
C GLN A 476 9.35 12.09 11.50
N ILE A 477 8.52 11.72 10.54
CA ILE A 477 8.48 10.42 9.87
C ILE A 477 8.25 10.67 8.39
N ASP A 478 8.72 9.80 7.51
CA ASP A 478 8.45 9.92 6.08
C ASP A 478 6.93 9.89 5.80
N THR A 479 6.48 10.86 4.99
CA THR A 479 5.09 11.02 4.55
C THR A 479 5.02 11.40 3.07
N ASP A 480 3.81 11.50 2.52
CA ASP A 480 3.56 12.07 1.19
C ASP A 480 4.02 13.54 1.03
N GLU A 481 4.22 14.30 2.12
CA GLU A 481 4.66 15.70 2.11
C GLU A 481 5.92 15.94 2.95
N ASN A 482 7.08 15.55 2.41
CA ASN A 482 8.39 15.79 3.05
C ASN A 482 9.04 17.09 2.53
N GLY A 483 9.52 17.94 3.44
CA GLY A 483 10.27 19.15 3.10
C GLY A 483 9.42 20.39 2.78
N SER A 484 8.28 20.56 3.46
CA SER A 484 7.46 21.76 3.29
C SER A 484 8.21 23.05 3.69
N PRO A 485 7.83 24.23 3.16
CA PRO A 485 8.46 25.49 3.53
C PRO A 485 8.42 25.79 5.05
N ALA A 486 7.38 25.30 5.73
CA ALA A 486 7.25 25.46 7.19
C ALA A 486 8.28 24.60 7.94
N GLN A 487 8.45 23.34 7.54
CA GLN A 487 9.45 22.40 8.07
C GLN A 487 10.88 22.91 7.85
N ILE A 488 11.23 23.25 6.61
CA ILE A 488 12.53 23.84 6.26
C ILE A 488 12.77 25.11 7.08
N GLY A 489 11.79 26.00 7.13
CA GLY A 489 11.90 27.25 7.90
C GLY A 489 12.05 27.02 9.40
N HIS A 490 11.44 25.97 9.97
CA HIS A 490 11.60 25.58 11.37
C HIS A 490 13.04 25.17 11.66
N LEU A 491 13.59 24.23 10.88
CA LEU A 491 14.97 23.78 11.03
C LEU A 491 15.96 24.93 10.82
N VAL A 492 15.80 25.74 9.78
CA VAL A 492 16.67 26.91 9.51
C VAL A 492 16.68 27.91 10.67
N ARG A 493 15.57 28.06 11.41
CA ARG A 493 15.54 28.89 12.63
C ARG A 493 16.36 28.27 13.76
N GLN A 494 16.23 26.98 14.01
CA GLN A 494 17.01 26.27 15.03
C GLN A 494 18.52 26.31 14.72
N LEU A 495 18.88 26.20 13.43
CA LEU A 495 20.26 26.26 12.95
C LEU A 495 20.93 27.63 13.10
N LYS A 496 20.18 28.70 13.41
CA LYS A 496 20.77 30.01 13.76
C LYS A 496 21.43 29.99 15.13
N ASP A 497 20.86 29.23 16.06
CA ASP A 497 21.31 29.15 17.44
C ASP A 497 22.30 28.00 17.64
N LYS A 498 21.98 26.82 17.09
CA LYS A 498 22.86 25.64 17.08
C LYS A 498 23.49 25.58 15.71
N ARG A 499 24.76 26.00 15.58
CA ARG A 499 25.48 26.04 14.29
C ARG A 499 26.37 24.80 14.16
N PRO A 500 25.82 23.62 13.79
CA PRO A 500 26.64 22.44 13.54
C PRO A 500 27.55 22.70 12.34
N LYS A 501 28.60 21.89 12.23
CA LYS A 501 29.59 22.04 11.16
C LYS A 501 29.07 21.50 9.83
N HIS A 502 28.31 20.40 9.88
CA HIS A 502 27.72 19.75 8.72
C HIS A 502 26.26 19.36 8.98
N LEU A 503 25.50 19.30 7.89
CA LEU A 503 24.18 18.65 7.82
C LEU A 503 24.36 17.25 7.23
N PHE A 504 23.45 16.33 7.53
CA PHE A 504 23.46 14.97 7.01
C PHE A 504 22.18 14.69 6.21
N VAL A 505 22.26 13.75 5.27
CA VAL A 505 21.13 13.27 4.49
C VAL A 505 21.21 11.76 4.42
N GLU A 506 20.05 11.12 4.53
CA GLU A 506 19.86 9.67 4.50
C GLU A 506 19.95 9.15 3.06
N SER A 507 20.35 7.89 2.88
CA SER A 507 20.56 7.29 1.55
C SER A 507 19.27 7.04 0.77
N ASN A 508 18.15 6.87 1.48
CA ASN A 508 16.84 6.50 0.98
C ASN A 508 15.89 7.71 0.78
N VAL A 509 16.26 8.92 1.18
CA VAL A 509 15.38 10.10 1.12
C VAL A 509 15.72 11.08 0.00
N ASP A 510 14.76 11.93 -0.37
CA ASP A 510 15.00 13.02 -1.31
C ASP A 510 15.93 14.09 -0.73
N THR A 511 17.05 14.32 -1.40
CA THR A 511 18.06 15.31 -0.98
C THR A 511 17.65 16.79 -1.17
N ARG A 512 16.58 17.11 -1.94
CA ARG A 512 16.21 18.49 -2.29
C ARG A 512 15.86 19.38 -1.09
N PRO A 513 15.11 18.92 -0.07
CA PRO A 513 14.82 19.70 1.13
C PRO A 513 16.09 20.08 1.90
N MET A 514 16.99 19.12 2.17
CA MET A 514 18.23 19.41 2.90
C MET A 514 19.18 20.32 2.11
N LYS A 515 19.22 20.21 0.77
CA LYS A 515 19.94 21.19 -0.09
C LYS A 515 19.43 22.61 0.07
N THR A 516 18.12 22.76 0.29
CA THR A 516 17.50 24.07 0.55
C THR A 516 17.90 24.58 1.95
N VAL A 517 17.82 23.73 2.97
CA VAL A 517 18.29 24.05 4.33
C VAL A 517 19.76 24.47 4.32
N SER A 518 20.63 23.70 3.66
CA SER A 518 22.06 23.99 3.51
C SER A 518 22.31 25.37 2.91
N LYS A 519 21.60 25.70 1.82
CA LYS A 519 21.72 27.00 1.15
C LYS A 519 21.25 28.17 2.02
N GLU A 520 20.18 27.99 2.78
CA GLU A 520 19.61 29.05 3.63
C GLU A 520 20.35 29.24 4.95
N ALA A 521 20.79 28.16 5.58
CA ALA A 521 21.55 28.18 6.83
C ALA A 521 23.05 28.49 6.61
N GLY A 522 23.55 28.26 5.38
CA GLY A 522 24.96 28.40 5.05
C GLY A 522 25.85 27.33 5.68
N ILE A 523 25.29 26.13 5.92
CA ILE A 523 25.98 24.98 6.52
C ILE A 523 26.09 23.90 5.43
N PRO A 524 27.29 23.38 5.12
CA PRO A 524 27.46 22.35 4.10
C PRO A 524 26.82 21.02 4.51
N ILE A 525 26.39 20.25 3.52
CA ILE A 525 25.99 18.85 3.72
C ILE A 525 27.26 18.00 3.69
N PHE A 526 27.39 17.04 4.60
CA PHE A 526 28.47 16.07 4.59
C PHE A 526 28.35 15.16 3.36
N ASP A 527 29.48 14.85 2.71
CA ASP A 527 29.47 14.16 1.40
C ASP A 527 28.95 12.72 1.48
N GLU A 528 29.19 12.01 2.59
CA GLU A 528 28.73 10.63 2.80
C GLU A 528 27.35 10.64 3.47
N PRO A 529 26.35 9.89 2.93
CA PRO A 529 25.02 9.83 3.51
C PRO A 529 25.01 8.99 4.79
N LEU A 530 23.96 9.19 5.60
CA LEU A 530 23.57 8.26 6.66
C LEU A 530 22.65 7.19 6.10
N HIS A 531 22.49 6.09 6.84
CA HIS A 531 21.51 5.05 6.56
C HIS A 531 20.46 5.05 7.68
N SER A 532 19.17 5.13 7.32
CA SER A 532 18.05 5.05 8.28
C SER A 532 17.33 3.72 8.14
N ASP A 533 16.50 3.52 7.11
CA ASP A 533 15.43 2.49 7.17
C ASP A 533 15.73 1.26 6.30
N GLU A 534 16.90 1.23 5.67
CA GLU A 534 17.31 0.15 4.79
C GLU A 534 18.80 -0.19 4.91
N LEU A 535 19.11 -1.46 4.69
CA LEU A 535 20.47 -1.90 4.43
C LEU A 535 20.86 -1.54 2.97
N GLY A 536 22.14 -1.31 2.77
CA GLY A 536 22.74 -1.30 1.44
C GLY A 536 22.61 -2.66 0.75
N LYS A 537 22.97 -2.73 -0.53
CA LYS A 537 23.00 -4.01 -1.25
C LYS A 537 24.05 -4.94 -0.62
N PRO A 538 23.85 -6.27 -0.64
CA PRO A 538 24.86 -7.22 -0.18
C PRO A 538 26.23 -6.96 -0.80
N GLY A 539 27.28 -6.91 0.02
CA GLY A 539 28.65 -6.60 -0.41
C GLY A 539 28.94 -5.12 -0.69
N THR A 540 28.03 -4.20 -0.33
CA THR A 540 28.24 -2.75 -0.38
C THR A 540 28.26 -2.14 1.04
N VAL A 541 28.52 -0.83 1.16
CA VAL A 541 28.47 -0.12 2.45
C VAL A 541 27.07 -0.29 3.05
N ALA A 542 27.01 -0.57 4.36
CA ALA A 542 25.79 -0.88 5.09
C ALA A 542 25.03 -2.12 4.58
N GLY A 543 25.73 -3.05 3.91
CA GLY A 543 25.13 -4.28 3.39
C GLY A 543 24.76 -5.32 4.45
N THR A 544 25.23 -5.16 5.69
CA THR A 544 24.86 -5.93 6.88
C THR A 544 24.48 -4.95 8.01
N TYR A 545 23.80 -5.42 9.05
CA TYR A 545 23.45 -4.58 10.19
C TYR A 545 24.69 -4.08 10.97
N GLU A 546 25.74 -4.91 11.05
CA GLU A 546 27.04 -4.48 11.59
C GLU A 546 27.60 -3.30 10.77
N ASP A 547 27.70 -3.45 9.45
CA ASP A 547 28.25 -2.41 8.58
C ASP A 547 27.39 -1.16 8.60
N PHE A 548 26.07 -1.32 8.72
CA PHE A 548 25.11 -0.23 8.83
C PHE A 548 25.38 0.62 10.08
N LEU A 549 25.52 0.01 11.26
CA LEU A 549 25.82 0.74 12.49
C LEU A 549 27.23 1.37 12.44
N ARG A 550 28.24 0.61 12.01
CA ARG A 550 29.63 1.10 11.96
C ARG A 550 29.81 2.24 10.95
N SER A 551 29.19 2.15 9.79
CA SER A 551 29.25 3.19 8.76
C SER A 551 28.56 4.47 9.23
N ASN A 552 27.38 4.36 9.83
CA ASN A 552 26.69 5.50 10.44
C ASN A 552 27.55 6.19 11.50
N LEU A 553 28.14 5.44 12.44
CA LEU A 553 29.05 6.03 13.44
C LEU A 553 30.21 6.76 12.78
N LYS A 554 30.88 6.12 11.82
CA LYS A 554 32.02 6.71 11.11
C LYS A 554 31.62 8.02 10.42
N THR A 555 30.50 8.03 9.69
CA THR A 555 29.97 9.19 8.99
C THR A 555 29.64 10.32 9.97
N MET A 556 28.90 10.01 11.05
CA MET A 556 28.55 10.98 12.09
C MET A 556 29.79 11.59 12.72
N ILE A 557 30.75 10.77 13.18
CA ILE A 557 31.96 11.26 13.83
C ILE A 557 32.81 12.10 12.87
N ALA A 558 32.89 11.73 11.59
CA ALA A 558 33.63 12.50 10.59
C ALA A 558 32.99 13.87 10.33
N GLY A 559 31.66 13.93 10.20
CA GLY A 559 30.92 15.18 9.94
C GLY A 559 30.79 16.09 11.16
N LEU A 560 30.74 15.54 12.38
CA LEU A 560 30.67 16.32 13.62
C LEU A 560 32.05 16.87 14.05
N LYS A 561 33.15 16.16 13.73
CA LYS A 561 34.53 16.62 14.04
C LYS A 561 35.03 17.69 13.09
N ARG A 562 34.77 17.55 11.78
CA ARG A 562 35.23 18.47 10.73
C ARG A 562 34.34 19.68 10.67
#